data_AF-A0A2E3HBX0-F1
#
_entry.id   AF-A0A2E3HBX0-F1
#
_cell.length_a   1.000
_cell.length_b   1.000
_cell.length_c   1.000
_cell.angle_alpha   90.00
_cell.angle_beta   90.00
_cell.angle_gamma   90.00
#
_symmetry.space_group_name_H-M   'P 1'
#
loop_
_entity.id
_entity.type
_entity.pdbx_description
1 polymer ?
#
loop_
_entity_poly.entity_id
_entity_poly.type
_entity_poly.pdbx_seq_one_letter_code
_entity_poly.pdbx_strand_id
1 'polypeptide(L)'
;MLSVEEQIELEIRARGELERLRQEATSEEVDPQAVAVDVAIGRLSRLDSMQMEEVRKDAARRRNQRIHELQETLRKMDEGNYGICEGCGGWIDYARLEQRPEAVLCGECAR
;
A
#
# COMPACT_ATOMS: atom_id res chain seq x y z
N MET A 1 15.66 12.29 -14.67
CA MET A 1 14.44 13.10 -14.92
C MET A 1 13.50 12.23 -15.73
N LEU A 2 12.23 12.17 -15.33
CA LEU A 2 11.24 11.31 -15.97
C LEU A 2 10.68 11.98 -17.24
N SER A 3 10.41 11.19 -18.28
CA SER A 3 9.67 11.65 -19.45
C SER A 3 8.19 11.82 -19.11
N VAL A 4 7.46 12.58 -19.94
CA VAL A 4 6.00 12.73 -19.78
C VAL A 4 5.30 11.38 -19.93
N GLU A 5 5.78 10.53 -20.84
CA GLU A 5 5.25 9.17 -21.05
C GLU A 5 5.45 8.31 -19.78
N GLU A 6 6.65 8.34 -19.20
CA GLU A 6 6.96 7.62 -17.96
C GLU A 6 6.11 8.11 -16.78
N GLN A 7 5.85 9.42 -16.68
CA GLN A 7 4.98 9.95 -15.63
C GLN A 7 3.53 9.48 -15.79
N ILE A 8 2.99 9.50 -17.00
CA ILE A 8 1.63 9.02 -17.29
C ILE A 8 1.50 7.53 -16.94
N GLU A 9 2.47 6.71 -17.34
CA GLU A 9 2.46 5.27 -17.01
C GLU A 9 2.48 5.03 -15.49
N LEU A 10 3.32 5.76 -14.76
CA LEU A 10 3.42 5.65 -13.31
C LEU A 10 2.14 6.12 -12.61
N GLU A 11 1.51 7.19 -13.10
CA GLU A 11 0.25 7.70 -12.56
C GLU A 11 -0.88 6.67 -12.75
N ILE A 12 -1.03 6.11 -13.96
CA ILE A 12 -2.03 5.07 -14.24
C ILE A 12 -1.82 3.87 -13.32
N ARG A 13 -0.58 3.42 -13.16
CA ARG A 13 -0.22 2.30 -12.26
C ARG A 13 -0.58 2.62 -10.81
N ALA A 14 -0.20 3.79 -10.31
CA ALA A 14 -0.48 4.20 -8.94
C ALA A 14 -1.98 4.34 -8.65
N ARG A 15 -2.75 4.90 -9.59
CA ARG A 15 -4.23 4.99 -9.48
C ARG A 15 -4.89 3.61 -9.45
N GLY A 16 -4.48 2.71 -10.35
CA GLY A 16 -5.02 1.35 -10.41
C GLY A 16 -4.74 0.56 -9.13
N GLU A 17 -3.53 0.68 -8.59
CA GLU A 17 -3.18 0.02 -7.33
C GLU A 17 -3.94 0.61 -6.13
N LEU A 18 -4.11 1.93 -6.09
CA LEU A 18 -4.90 2.60 -5.05
C LEU A 18 -6.36 2.13 -5.06
N GLU A 19 -6.97 2.01 -6.24
CA GLU A 19 -8.33 1.53 -6.39
C GLU A 19 -8.47 0.07 -5.93
N ARG A 20 -7.55 -0.80 -6.34
CA ARG A 20 -7.49 -2.21 -5.92
C ARG A 20 -7.46 -2.33 -4.39
N LEU A 21 -6.55 -1.61 -3.73
CA LEU A 21 -6.41 -1.65 -2.27
C LEU A 21 -7.66 -1.11 -1.54
N ARG A 22 -8.33 -0.08 -2.10
CA ARG A 22 -9.58 0.45 -1.54
C ARG A 22 -10.73 -0.54 -1.68
N GLN A 23 -10.83 -1.25 -2.80
CA GLN A 23 -11.82 -2.30 -2.99
C GLN A 23 -11.59 -3.47 -2.02
N GLU A 24 -10.34 -3.88 -1.80
CA GLU A 24 -9.98 -4.89 -0.80
C GLU A 24 -10.36 -4.46 0.62
N ALA A 25 -10.05 -3.21 0.99
CA ALA A 25 -10.44 -2.66 2.29
C ALA A 25 -11.96 -2.65 2.49
N THR A 26 -12.72 -2.28 1.46
CA THR A 26 -14.18 -2.26 1.51
C THR A 26 -14.77 -3.67 1.57
N SER A 27 -14.19 -4.63 0.84
CA SER A 27 -14.67 -6.02 0.79
C SER A 27 -14.45 -6.76 2.11
N GLU A 28 -13.38 -6.45 2.84
CA GLU A 28 -13.14 -7.01 4.17
C GLU A 28 -14.07 -6.46 5.26
N GLU A 29 -14.52 -5.20 5.14
CA GLU A 29 -15.57 -4.65 6.03
C GLU A 29 -16.94 -5.29 5.77
N VAL A 30 -17.15 -5.80 4.56
CA VAL A 30 -18.41 -6.42 4.11
C VAL A 30 -18.38 -7.95 4.27
N ASP A 31 -17.35 -8.56 4.88
CA ASP A 31 -17.35 -10.00 5.16
C ASP A 31 -18.43 -10.38 6.21
N PRO A 32 -19.57 -10.96 5.81
CA PRO A 32 -20.63 -11.37 6.73
C PRO A 32 -20.26 -12.69 7.43
N GLN A 33 -19.09 -13.28 7.13
CA GLN A 33 -18.61 -14.51 7.75
C GLN A 33 -17.82 -14.33 9.04
N ALA A 34 -18.01 -13.20 9.74
CA ALA A 34 -18.09 -13.24 11.19
C ALA A 34 -19.34 -14.03 11.65
N VAL A 35 -19.55 -15.22 11.08
CA VAL A 35 -20.48 -16.22 11.59
C VAL A 35 -19.97 -16.52 12.98
N ALA A 36 -20.81 -16.28 13.97
CA ALA A 36 -20.57 -16.64 15.35
C ALA A 36 -19.91 -18.03 15.40
N VAL A 37 -18.68 -18.09 15.91
CA VAL A 37 -18.06 -19.37 16.28
C VAL A 37 -18.78 -19.82 17.56
N ASP A 38 -20.04 -20.22 17.39
CA ASP A 38 -20.75 -21.08 18.33
C ASP A 38 -20.22 -22.49 18.15
N VAL A 39 -18.95 -22.69 18.53
CA VAL A 39 -18.47 -24.05 18.73
C VAL A 39 -17.68 -24.09 20.01
N ALA A 40 -18.28 -24.77 20.99
CA ALA A 40 -17.63 -25.24 22.20
C ALA A 40 -16.42 -26.13 21.83
N ILE A 41 -15.27 -25.52 21.55
CA ILE A 41 -14.01 -26.24 21.32
C ILE A 41 -12.88 -25.49 22.04
N GLY A 42 -12.49 -26.00 23.21
CA GLY A 42 -11.13 -25.93 23.77
C GLY A 42 -10.46 -24.57 24.05
N ARG A 43 -9.44 -24.58 24.93
CA ARG A 43 -8.53 -23.43 25.12
C ARG A 43 -7.65 -23.14 23.89
N LEU A 44 -7.43 -24.13 23.03
CA LEU A 44 -6.60 -24.00 21.82
C LEU A 44 -7.24 -23.06 20.78
N SER A 45 -8.54 -23.24 20.49
CA SER A 45 -9.24 -22.44 19.47
C SER A 45 -9.31 -20.95 19.83
N ARG A 46 -9.30 -20.58 21.12
CA ARG A 46 -9.23 -19.16 21.52
C ARG A 46 -7.87 -18.53 21.23
N LEU A 47 -6.78 -19.27 21.44
CA LEU A 47 -5.43 -18.79 21.11
C LEU A 47 -5.26 -18.66 19.59
N ASP A 48 -5.83 -19.58 18.82
CA ASP A 48 -5.80 -19.51 17.36
C ASP A 48 -6.66 -18.33 16.85
N SER A 49 -7.85 -18.12 17.40
CA SER A 49 -8.69 -16.95 17.04
C SER A 49 -8.01 -15.62 17.36
N MET A 50 -7.34 -15.50 18.51
CA MET A 50 -6.60 -14.29 18.87
C MET A 50 -5.43 -14.02 17.92
N GLN A 51 -4.66 -15.06 17.56
CA GLN A 51 -3.56 -14.91 16.61
C GLN A 51 -4.05 -14.51 15.21
N MET A 52 -5.15 -15.11 14.74
CA MET A 52 -5.74 -14.78 13.44
C MET A 52 -6.28 -13.34 13.39
N GLU A 53 -6.84 -12.86 14.50
CA GLU A 53 -7.30 -11.47 14.62
C GLU A 53 -6.15 -10.47 14.53
N GLU A 54 -5.03 -10.72 15.22
CA GLU A 54 -3.86 -9.85 15.14
C GLU A 54 -3.24 -9.83 13.73
N VAL A 55 -3.18 -10.99 13.04
CA VAL A 55 -2.72 -11.05 11.65
C VAL A 55 -3.62 -10.22 10.72
N ARG A 56 -4.95 -10.28 10.90
CA ARG A 56 -5.91 -9.47 10.13
C ARG A 56 -5.72 -7.97 10.37
N LYS A 57 -5.62 -7.56 11.63
CA LYS A 57 -5.35 -6.16 11.99
C LYS A 57 -4.06 -5.65 11.37
N ASP A 58 -2.99 -6.45 11.41
CA ASP A 58 -1.71 -6.08 10.83
C ASP A 58 -1.76 -5.99 9.31
N ALA A 59 -2.50 -6.89 8.63
CA ALA A 59 -2.74 -6.78 7.20
C ALA A 59 -3.51 -5.49 6.84
N ALA A 60 -4.56 -5.17 7.59
CA ALA A 60 -5.33 -3.95 7.41
C ALA A 60 -4.50 -2.68 7.64
N ARG A 61 -3.66 -2.66 8.69
CA ARG A 61 -2.72 -1.55 8.95
C ARG A 61 -1.76 -1.34 7.79
N ARG A 62 -1.14 -2.41 7.28
CA ARG A 62 -0.21 -2.31 6.14
C ARG A 62 -0.90 -1.82 4.87
N ARG A 63 -2.12 -2.29 4.57
CA ARG A 63 -2.89 -1.79 3.42
C ARG A 63 -3.26 -0.32 3.57
N ASN A 64 -3.75 0.10 4.73
CA ASN A 64 -4.12 1.50 4.97
C ASN A 64 -2.90 2.43 4.85
N GLN A 65 -1.75 2.00 5.37
CA GLN A 65 -0.48 2.71 5.19
C GLN A 65 -0.12 2.85 3.71
N ARG A 66 -0.24 1.76 2.93
CA ARG A 66 0.03 1.76 1.50
C ARG A 66 -0.92 2.67 0.71
N ILE A 67 -2.21 2.67 1.04
CA ILE A 67 -3.23 3.57 0.47
C ILE A 67 -2.81 5.03 0.69
N HIS A 68 -2.42 5.37 1.93
CA HIS A 68 -1.96 6.72 2.26
C HIS A 68 -0.71 7.11 1.46
N GLU A 69 0.27 6.22 1.35
CA GLU A 69 1.49 6.44 0.55
C GLU A 69 1.19 6.68 -0.94
N LEU A 70 0.26 5.91 -1.53
CA LEU A 70 -0.16 6.09 -2.92
C LEU A 70 -0.93 7.40 -3.14
N GLN A 71 -1.79 7.79 -2.20
CA GLN A 71 -2.48 9.08 -2.26
C GLN A 71 -1.47 10.25 -2.24
N GLU A 72 -0.48 10.17 -1.36
CA GLU A 72 0.58 11.16 -1.29
C GLU A 72 1.42 11.20 -2.58
N THR A 73 1.69 10.03 -3.14
CA THR A 73 2.41 9.89 -4.41
C THR A 73 1.68 10.56 -5.56
N LEU A 74 0.38 10.30 -5.69
CA LEU A 74 -0.46 10.95 -6.71
C LEU A 74 -0.52 12.46 -6.52
N ARG A 75 -0.61 12.95 -5.28
CA ARG A 75 -0.53 14.38 -5.00
C ARG A 75 0.80 14.99 -5.45
N LYS A 76 1.93 14.32 -5.19
CA LYS A 76 3.26 14.78 -5.65
C LYS A 76 3.36 14.79 -7.18
N MET A 77 2.68 13.87 -7.87
CA MET A 77 2.59 13.87 -9.34
C MET A 77 1.82 15.11 -9.82
N ASP A 78 0.66 15.40 -9.21
CA ASP A 78 -0.15 16.58 -9.54
C ASP A 78 0.60 17.91 -9.28
N GLU A 79 1.43 17.96 -8.23
CA GLU A 79 2.27 19.11 -7.87
C GLU A 79 3.55 19.23 -8.72
N GLY A 80 3.88 18.22 -9.54
CA GLY A 80 5.10 18.19 -10.36
C GLY A 80 6.40 17.88 -9.60
N ASN A 81 6.31 17.43 -8.35
CA ASN A 81 7.45 17.10 -7.48
C ASN A 81 7.74 15.60 -7.41
N TYR A 82 7.10 14.80 -8.26
CA TYR A 82 7.25 13.35 -8.26
C TYR A 82 8.60 12.88 -8.82
N GLY A 83 9.13 11.80 -8.23
CA GLY A 83 10.40 11.20 -8.64
C GLY A 83 11.64 11.90 -8.09
N ILE A 84 11.50 12.76 -7.07
CA ILE A 84 12.62 13.39 -6.37
C ILE A 84 12.87 12.66 -5.04
N CYS A 85 14.14 12.31 -4.80
CA CYS A 85 14.59 11.64 -3.58
C CYS A 85 14.58 12.61 -2.40
N GLU A 86 13.93 12.23 -1.30
CA GLU A 86 13.88 13.04 -0.08
C GLU A 86 15.22 13.08 0.68
N GLY A 87 16.12 12.13 0.43
CA GLY A 87 17.43 12.05 1.10
C GLY A 87 18.50 12.93 0.47
N CYS A 88 18.56 12.99 -0.87
CA CYS A 88 19.61 13.72 -1.59
C CYS A 88 19.10 14.78 -2.57
N GLY A 89 17.79 14.89 -2.78
CA GLY A 89 17.18 15.80 -3.76
C GLY A 89 17.40 15.40 -5.23
N GLY A 90 18.07 14.28 -5.49
CA GLY A 90 18.28 13.74 -6.83
C GLY A 90 17.05 13.03 -7.40
N TRP A 91 17.10 12.65 -8.68
CA TRP A 91 16.02 11.88 -9.31
C TRP A 91 16.06 10.42 -8.88
N ILE A 92 14.88 9.83 -8.69
CA ILE A 92 14.69 8.40 -8.47
C ILE A 92 14.59 7.71 -9.84
N ASP A 93 15.30 6.59 -10.01
CA ASP A 93 15.27 5.83 -11.26
C ASP A 93 13.87 5.30 -11.59
N TYR A 94 13.51 5.37 -12.88
CA TYR A 94 12.24 4.87 -13.39
C TYR A 94 11.98 3.42 -12.96
N ALA A 95 12.97 2.53 -13.12
CA ALA A 95 12.83 1.11 -12.76
C ALA A 95 12.43 0.89 -11.29
N ARG A 96 12.82 1.80 -10.38
CA ARG A 96 12.45 1.74 -8.96
C ARG A 96 11.01 2.21 -8.75
N LEU A 97 10.63 3.32 -9.39
CA LEU A 97 9.28 3.86 -9.35
C LEU A 97 8.27 2.94 -10.04
N GLU A 98 8.69 2.22 -11.07
CA GLU A 98 7.89 1.21 -11.75
C GLU A 98 7.53 0.05 -10.83
N GLN A 99 8.49 -0.44 -10.04
CA GLN A 99 8.24 -1.48 -9.05
C GLN A 99 7.42 -0.94 -7.87
N ARG A 100 7.69 0.30 -7.45
CA ARG A 100 7.11 0.90 -6.27
C ARG A 100 6.92 2.42 -6.47
N PRO A 101 5.74 2.86 -6.95
CA PRO A 101 5.48 4.27 -7.25
C PRO A 101 5.69 5.21 -6.05
N GLU A 102 5.39 4.74 -4.85
CA GLU A 102 5.55 5.49 -3.60
C GLU A 102 6.96 5.42 -3.00
N ALA A 103 7.97 5.04 -3.79
CA ALA A 103 9.35 5.13 -3.36
C ALA A 103 9.75 6.61 -3.21
N VAL A 104 10.14 7.01 -2.00
CA VAL A 104 10.59 8.39 -1.68
C VAL A 104 12.12 8.55 -1.65
N LEU A 105 12.86 7.43 -1.73
CA LEU A 105 14.33 7.41 -1.71
C LEU A 105 14.88 6.74 -2.97
N CYS A 106 15.98 7.28 -3.49
CA CYS A 106 16.74 6.66 -4.57
C CYS A 106 17.46 5.39 -4.09
N GLY A 107 18.00 4.61 -5.04
CA GLY A 107 18.69 3.36 -4.73
C GLY A 107 19.97 3.50 -3.91
N GLU A 108 20.54 4.70 -3.83
CA GLU A 108 21.71 4.99 -2.99
C GLU A 108 21.29 5.35 -1.56
N CYS A 109 20.29 6.21 -1.38
CA CYS A 109 19.79 6.61 -0.06
C CYS A 109 19.03 5.51 0.70
N ALA A 110 18.54 4.49 -0.01
CA ALA A 110 17.78 3.40 0.58
C ALA A 110 18.62 2.16 0.95
N ARG A 111 19.94 2.21 0.74
CA ARG A 111 20.87 1.19 1.26
C ARG A 111 21.22 1.49 2.72
#